data_AF-A0A8H3WMQ5-F1
#
_entry.id   AF-A0A8H3WMQ5-F1
#
_cell.length_a   1.000
_cell.length_b   1.000
_cell.length_c   1.000
_cell.angle_alpha   90.00
_cell.angle_beta   90.00
_cell.angle_gamma   90.00
#
_symmetry.space_group_name_H-M   'P 1'
#
loop_
_entity.id
_entity.type
_entity.pdbx_description
1 polymer ?
#
loop_
_entity_poly.entity_id
_entity_poly.type
_entity_poly.pdbx_seq_one_letter_code
_entity_poly.pdbx_strand_id
1 'polypeptide(L)'
;MDLPMEIRLMILKGTTASHGGSLLKLSTVCVQWQEFFEKIVFTNTKLKSFSDIRWCARMMTGRRKSLLQLIWLHVKLWTYNCGVCQSEESAAEAAANSKTFSTRLLQLLDILSTWDIKQNLTLQLSAAFPNDTSHCFGPLIGGQSSWAEPTFHKAYFTQERRYVGSQRRRLGNLLDFDVGNRAIIPEIRETMNFVINRRFQRSLSSGALMNVLRCLPYLEEIVYEPSRGVDFADDIARISAIITLFIMLPRRCKSFNSGRKPISTGTRSSANETQNLSRWWRPNTGILLWLLTH
;
A
#
# COMPACT_ATOMS: atom_id res chain seq x y z
N MET A 1 0.94 -27.10 -40.12
CA MET A 1 0.83 -25.67 -40.45
C MET A 1 0.67 -24.93 -39.14
N ASP A 2 1.76 -24.39 -38.62
CA ASP A 2 1.75 -23.66 -37.36
C ASP A 2 1.28 -22.23 -37.61
N LEU A 3 0.23 -21.78 -36.88
CA LEU A 3 -0.24 -20.39 -36.98
C LEU A 3 0.92 -19.40 -36.73
N PRO A 4 0.99 -18.28 -37.48
CA PRO A 4 1.95 -17.22 -37.19
C PRO A 4 1.86 -16.70 -35.75
N MET A 5 3.00 -16.29 -35.18
CA MET A 5 3.09 -15.86 -33.78
C MET A 5 2.15 -14.69 -33.47
N GLU A 6 1.96 -13.78 -34.43
CA GLU A 6 1.08 -12.62 -34.33
C GLU A 6 -0.37 -13.07 -34.14
N ILE A 7 -0.82 -14.06 -34.92
CA ILE A 7 -2.20 -14.58 -34.83
C ILE A 7 -2.38 -15.35 -33.52
N ARG A 8 -1.38 -16.13 -33.10
CA ARG A 8 -1.40 -16.82 -31.80
C ARG A 8 -1.52 -15.82 -30.64
N LEU A 9 -0.75 -14.73 -30.66
CA LEU A 9 -0.82 -13.66 -29.67
C LEU A 9 -2.18 -12.95 -29.69
N MET A 10 -2.76 -12.70 -30.87
CA MET A 10 -4.10 -12.13 -30.99
C MET A 10 -5.16 -13.03 -30.34
N ILE A 11 -5.10 -14.35 -30.57
CA ILE A 11 -6.01 -15.31 -29.95
C ILE A 11 -5.84 -15.31 -28.43
N LEU A 12 -4.60 -15.38 -27.92
CA LEU A 12 -4.31 -15.38 -26.49
C LEU A 12 -4.83 -14.09 -25.81
N LYS A 13 -4.58 -12.93 -26.42
CA LYS A 13 -5.10 -11.63 -25.94
C LYS A 13 -6.63 -11.57 -26.00
N GLY A 14 -7.25 -11.98 -27.10
CA GLY A 14 -8.71 -12.03 -27.22
C GLY A 14 -9.35 -12.95 -26.17
N THR A 15 -8.68 -14.06 -25.86
CA THR A 15 -9.09 -15.01 -24.81
C THR A 15 -9.01 -14.36 -23.43
N THR A 16 -7.96 -13.60 -23.11
CA THR A 16 -7.89 -12.88 -21.82
C THR A 16 -9.05 -11.90 -21.62
N ALA A 17 -9.45 -11.19 -22.67
CA ALA A 17 -10.53 -10.20 -22.61
C ALA A 17 -11.92 -10.84 -22.49
N SER A 18 -12.11 -12.00 -23.09
CA SER A 18 -13.41 -12.68 -23.16
C SER A 18 -13.67 -13.64 -21.99
N HIS A 19 -12.61 -14.10 -21.32
CA HIS A 19 -12.73 -15.14 -20.32
C HIS A 19 -13.01 -14.55 -18.92
N GLY A 20 -14.28 -14.54 -18.51
CA GLY A 20 -14.70 -14.16 -17.14
C GLY A 20 -14.32 -15.16 -16.03
N GLY A 21 -13.37 -16.07 -16.30
CA GLY A 21 -12.98 -17.18 -15.42
C GLY A 21 -11.52 -17.10 -14.97
N SER A 22 -11.07 -18.08 -14.19
CA SER A 22 -9.68 -18.11 -13.70
C SER A 22 -8.70 -18.38 -14.86
N LEU A 23 -7.91 -17.37 -15.23
CA LEU A 23 -6.86 -17.46 -16.25
C LEU A 23 -5.83 -18.59 -15.96
N LEU A 24 -5.73 -19.03 -14.71
CA LEU A 24 -4.93 -20.19 -14.33
C LEU A 24 -5.40 -21.48 -14.99
N LYS A 25 -6.69 -21.64 -15.28
CA LYS A 25 -7.18 -22.82 -16.02
C LYS A 25 -6.65 -22.84 -17.45
N LEU A 26 -6.47 -21.68 -18.06
CA LEU A 26 -5.92 -21.58 -19.42
C LEU A 26 -4.43 -21.92 -19.46
N SER A 27 -3.71 -21.75 -18.34
CA SER A 27 -2.31 -22.17 -18.25
C SER A 27 -2.10 -23.69 -18.33
N THR A 28 -3.14 -24.52 -18.23
CA THR A 28 -2.99 -25.99 -18.32
C THR A 28 -3.15 -26.55 -19.74
N VAL A 29 -3.43 -25.70 -20.74
CA VAL A 29 -3.73 -26.15 -22.11
C VAL A 29 -2.47 -26.67 -22.83
N CYS A 30 -1.42 -25.85 -22.90
CA CYS A 30 -0.13 -26.22 -23.47
C CYS A 30 0.97 -25.28 -22.95
N VAL A 31 2.25 -25.56 -23.25
CA VAL A 31 3.40 -24.77 -22.77
C VAL A 31 3.28 -23.29 -23.14
N GLN A 32 2.89 -22.98 -24.39
CA GLN A 32 2.74 -21.59 -24.84
C GLN A 32 1.67 -20.83 -24.05
N TRP A 33 0.53 -21.49 -23.81
CA TRP A 33 -0.55 -20.91 -23.00
C TRP A 33 -0.10 -20.77 -21.55
N GLN A 34 0.59 -21.77 -21.02
CA GLN A 34 1.15 -21.72 -19.67
C GLN A 34 2.05 -20.51 -19.50
N GLU A 35 3.03 -20.31 -20.37
CA GLU A 35 3.95 -19.17 -20.30
C GLU A 35 3.23 -17.81 -20.40
N PHE A 36 2.27 -17.70 -21.33
CA PHE A 36 1.53 -16.46 -21.52
C PHE A 36 0.63 -16.12 -20.31
N PHE A 37 -0.21 -17.06 -19.87
CA PHE A 37 -1.18 -16.81 -18.81
C PHE A 37 -0.53 -16.80 -17.42
N GLU A 38 0.48 -17.65 -17.15
CA GLU A 38 1.21 -17.60 -15.87
C GLU A 38 1.91 -16.26 -15.69
N LYS A 39 2.48 -15.68 -16.76
CA LYS A 39 3.06 -14.33 -16.70
C LYS A 39 2.01 -13.31 -16.28
N ILE A 40 0.83 -13.31 -16.92
CA ILE A 40 -0.24 -12.36 -16.58
C ILE A 40 -0.71 -12.54 -15.12
N VAL A 41 -0.89 -13.78 -14.67
CA VAL A 41 -1.44 -14.06 -13.34
C VAL A 41 -0.43 -13.82 -12.22
N PHE A 42 0.83 -14.22 -12.41
CA PHE A 42 1.83 -14.19 -11.34
C PHE A 42 2.68 -12.93 -11.29
N THR A 43 2.63 -12.05 -12.30
CA THR A 43 3.37 -10.78 -12.26
C THR A 43 2.93 -9.87 -11.13
N ASN A 44 1.62 -9.74 -10.89
CA ASN A 44 1.05 -8.87 -9.87
C ASN A 44 0.09 -9.65 -8.97
N THR A 45 0.52 -10.00 -7.77
CA THR A 45 -0.27 -10.84 -6.86
C THR A 45 -0.88 -10.00 -5.73
N LYS A 46 -2.21 -9.90 -5.70
CA LYS A 46 -2.94 -9.23 -4.61
C LYS A 46 -3.38 -10.22 -3.55
N LEU A 47 -2.97 -10.00 -2.31
CA LEU A 47 -3.24 -10.83 -1.15
C LEU A 47 -4.18 -10.09 -0.20
N LYS A 48 -5.35 -10.67 0.10
CA LYS A 48 -6.35 -10.09 1.01
C LYS A 48 -6.61 -10.95 2.25
N SER A 49 -6.35 -12.25 2.17
CA SER A 49 -6.72 -13.25 3.19
C SER A 49 -5.55 -14.16 3.59
N PHE A 50 -5.76 -15.03 4.60
CA PHE A 50 -4.70 -15.92 5.14
C PHE A 50 -4.48 -17.03 4.12
N SER A 51 -5.57 -17.45 3.50
CA SER A 51 -5.59 -18.38 2.39
C SER A 51 -4.85 -17.83 1.19
N ASP A 52 -4.98 -16.55 0.86
CA ASP A 52 -4.26 -15.94 -0.28
C ASP A 52 -2.74 -15.95 -0.03
N ILE A 53 -2.31 -15.58 1.18
CA ILE A 53 -0.89 -15.59 1.57
C ILE A 53 -0.32 -17.01 1.48
N ARG A 54 -1.03 -18.02 2.04
CA ARG A 54 -0.60 -19.43 1.96
C ARG A 54 -0.64 -19.97 0.54
N TRP A 55 -1.62 -19.56 -0.26
CA TRP A 55 -1.73 -19.93 -1.66
C TRP A 55 -0.55 -19.38 -2.46
N CYS A 56 -0.16 -18.13 -2.20
CA CYS A 56 1.02 -17.50 -2.80
C CYS A 56 2.29 -18.31 -2.48
N ALA A 57 2.51 -18.66 -1.21
CA ALA A 57 3.64 -19.50 -0.79
C ALA A 57 3.69 -20.85 -1.53
N ARG A 58 2.53 -21.47 -1.77
CA ARG A 58 2.44 -22.77 -2.47
C ARG A 58 2.59 -22.67 -3.98
N MET A 59 2.10 -21.59 -4.60
CA MET A 59 2.08 -21.45 -6.06
C MET A 59 3.35 -20.84 -6.62
N MET A 60 4.01 -19.98 -5.85
CA MET A 60 5.24 -19.29 -6.25
C MET A 60 6.45 -20.20 -6.03
N THR A 61 6.61 -21.19 -6.91
CA THR A 61 7.75 -22.12 -6.93
C THR A 61 8.47 -22.08 -8.27
N GLY A 62 9.78 -22.37 -8.27
CA GLY A 62 10.61 -22.43 -9.48
C GLY A 62 10.44 -21.20 -10.38
N ARG A 63 10.10 -21.42 -11.65
CA ARG A 63 9.94 -20.37 -12.67
C ARG A 63 8.88 -19.31 -12.34
N ARG A 64 7.89 -19.62 -11.48
CA ARG A 64 6.82 -18.67 -11.16
C ARG A 64 7.33 -17.54 -10.26
N LYS A 65 8.32 -17.83 -9.40
CA LYS A 65 8.98 -16.80 -8.58
C LYS A 65 9.64 -15.72 -9.45
N SER A 66 10.27 -16.10 -10.56
CA SER A 66 10.88 -15.14 -11.49
C SER A 66 9.89 -14.34 -12.32
N LEU A 67 8.59 -14.67 -12.31
CA LEU A 67 7.57 -13.86 -12.97
C LEU A 67 7.07 -12.72 -12.08
N LEU A 68 7.27 -12.84 -10.77
CA LEU A 68 6.67 -11.97 -9.77
C LEU A 68 7.39 -10.62 -9.66
N GLN A 69 6.67 -9.55 -9.95
CA GLN A 69 7.19 -8.18 -9.87
C GLN A 69 6.59 -7.39 -8.70
N LEU A 70 5.33 -7.70 -8.34
CA LEU A 70 4.59 -7.00 -7.30
C LEU A 70 3.81 -7.99 -6.43
N ILE A 71 3.99 -7.89 -5.12
CA ILE A 71 3.06 -8.42 -4.12
C ILE A 71 2.33 -7.26 -3.49
N TRP A 72 1.02 -7.25 -3.61
CA TRP A 72 0.16 -6.28 -2.93
C TRP A 72 -0.57 -6.94 -1.77
N LEU A 73 -0.13 -6.69 -0.54
CA LEU A 73 -0.87 -7.05 0.66
C LEU A 73 -1.92 -5.98 0.98
N HIS A 74 -3.19 -6.33 0.85
CA HIS A 74 -4.32 -5.48 1.21
C HIS A 74 -5.04 -6.04 2.44
N VAL A 75 -4.81 -5.43 3.61
CA VAL A 75 -5.43 -5.84 4.87
C VAL A 75 -6.80 -5.20 5.00
N LYS A 76 -7.83 -6.04 5.08
CA LYS A 76 -9.18 -5.61 5.46
C LYS A 76 -9.21 -5.38 6.97
N LEU A 77 -9.52 -4.14 7.37
CA LEU A 77 -9.71 -3.78 8.78
C LEU A 77 -11.13 -4.15 9.26
N TRP A 78 -11.36 -4.01 10.57
CA TRP A 78 -12.65 -4.33 11.19
C TRP A 78 -13.77 -3.45 10.64
N THR A 79 -14.86 -4.05 10.15
CA THR A 79 -16.09 -3.36 9.79
C THR A 79 -16.74 -2.63 10.97
N TYR A 80 -17.15 -1.39 10.77
CA TYR A 80 -18.01 -0.63 11.67
C TYR A 80 -19.35 -0.30 10.98
N ASN A 81 -20.33 0.17 11.75
CA ASN A 81 -21.66 0.56 11.23
C ASN A 81 -21.86 2.08 11.34
N CYS A 82 -22.96 2.59 10.77
CA CYS A 82 -23.27 4.02 10.79
C CYS A 82 -23.53 4.59 12.19
N GLY A 83 -23.75 3.75 13.21
CA GLY A 83 -23.90 4.22 14.60
C GLY A 83 -22.62 4.81 15.18
N VAL A 84 -21.46 4.44 14.63
CA VAL A 84 -20.14 4.92 15.08
C VAL A 84 -19.33 5.58 13.95
N CYS A 85 -19.91 5.78 12.76
CA CYS A 85 -19.18 6.36 11.63
C CYS A 85 -18.80 7.84 11.84
N GLN A 86 -19.40 8.50 12.84
CA GLN A 86 -19.08 9.88 13.22
C GLN A 86 -18.14 9.99 14.42
N SER A 87 -17.80 8.88 15.08
CA SER A 87 -16.85 8.87 16.18
C SER A 87 -15.49 8.38 15.69
N GLU A 88 -14.41 8.84 16.33
CA GLU A 88 -13.08 8.31 16.04
C GLU A 88 -12.97 6.82 16.37
N GLU A 89 -12.02 6.16 15.72
CA GLU A 89 -11.66 4.78 16.03
C GLU A 89 -11.16 4.72 17.49
N SER A 90 -11.81 3.89 18.30
CA SER A 90 -11.43 3.68 19.70
C SER A 90 -10.08 2.98 19.82
N ALA A 91 -9.42 3.11 20.98
CA ALA A 91 -8.14 2.45 21.24
C ALA A 91 -8.22 0.91 21.08
N ALA A 92 -9.36 0.30 21.45
CA ALA A 92 -9.58 -1.14 21.28
C ALA A 92 -9.70 -1.55 19.80
N GLU A 93 -10.43 -0.77 18.99
CA GLU A 93 -10.51 -0.98 17.53
C GLU A 93 -9.15 -0.80 16.87
N ALA A 94 -8.41 0.25 17.25
CA ALA A 94 -7.06 0.52 16.76
C ALA A 94 -6.10 -0.63 17.08
N ALA A 95 -6.11 -1.13 18.32
CA ALA A 95 -5.29 -2.27 18.74
C ALA A 95 -5.66 -3.55 17.97
N ALA A 96 -6.94 -3.83 17.76
CA ALA A 96 -7.41 -4.97 16.97
C ALA A 96 -7.01 -4.87 15.49
N ASN A 97 -7.08 -3.67 14.92
CA ASN A 97 -6.68 -3.39 13.54
C ASN A 97 -5.16 -3.52 13.36
N SER A 98 -4.36 -2.96 14.27
CA SER A 98 -2.90 -3.14 14.28
C SER A 98 -2.51 -4.61 14.46
N LYS A 99 -3.16 -5.35 15.36
CA LYS A 99 -2.93 -6.81 15.51
C LYS A 99 -3.26 -7.59 14.24
N THR A 100 -4.37 -7.24 13.58
CA THR A 100 -4.74 -7.86 12.29
C THR A 100 -3.71 -7.52 11.22
N PHE A 101 -3.29 -6.26 11.13
CA PHE A 101 -2.23 -5.85 10.20
C PHE A 101 -0.90 -6.57 10.46
N SER A 102 -0.44 -6.59 11.72
CA SER A 102 0.78 -7.28 12.14
C SER A 102 0.80 -8.74 11.80
N THR A 103 -0.24 -9.48 12.17
CA THR A 103 -0.29 -10.93 11.93
C THR A 103 -0.26 -11.27 10.44
N ARG A 104 -0.88 -10.43 9.60
CA ARG A 104 -0.88 -10.57 8.14
C ARG A 104 0.48 -10.29 7.55
N LEU A 105 1.07 -9.16 7.91
CA LEU A 105 2.34 -8.72 7.39
C LEU A 105 3.47 -9.66 7.84
N LEU A 106 3.52 -10.03 9.12
CA LEU A 106 4.48 -10.99 9.64
C LEU A 106 4.44 -12.32 8.89
N GLN A 107 3.25 -12.88 8.65
CA GLN A 107 3.15 -14.14 7.92
C GLN A 107 3.69 -14.01 6.49
N LEU A 108 3.43 -12.89 5.82
CA LEU A 108 3.96 -12.64 4.49
C LEU A 108 5.49 -12.49 4.54
N LEU A 109 6.03 -11.71 5.48
CA LEU A 109 7.47 -11.51 5.63
C LEU A 109 8.19 -12.82 6.00
N ASP A 110 7.58 -13.68 6.83
CA ASP A 110 8.07 -15.04 7.15
C ASP A 110 8.18 -15.90 5.87
N ILE A 111 7.24 -15.78 4.95
CA ILE A 111 7.30 -16.50 3.68
C ILE A 111 8.40 -15.90 2.79
N LEU A 112 8.44 -14.58 2.66
CA LEU A 112 9.39 -13.89 1.78
C LEU A 112 10.84 -14.04 2.22
N SER A 113 11.11 -14.14 3.52
CA SER A 113 12.47 -14.39 4.04
C SER A 113 13.03 -15.76 3.63
N THR A 114 12.17 -16.70 3.25
CA THR A 114 12.59 -18.03 2.75
C THR A 114 12.76 -18.09 1.23
N TRP A 115 12.44 -17.01 0.52
CA TRP A 115 12.51 -17.00 -0.94
C TRP A 115 13.87 -16.49 -1.41
N ASP A 116 14.46 -17.25 -2.34
CA ASP A 116 15.56 -16.79 -3.20
C ASP A 116 14.95 -16.13 -4.45
N ILE A 117 14.90 -14.80 -4.46
CA ILE A 117 14.33 -14.00 -5.56
C ILE A 117 15.44 -13.21 -6.23
N LYS A 118 15.86 -13.67 -7.41
CA LYS A 118 16.98 -13.07 -8.14
C LYS A 118 16.68 -11.69 -8.76
N GLN A 119 15.47 -11.16 -8.59
CA GLN A 119 15.02 -9.91 -9.19
C GLN A 119 14.42 -8.99 -8.14
N ASN A 120 14.44 -7.68 -8.41
CA ASN A 120 13.85 -6.71 -7.52
C ASN A 120 12.33 -6.91 -7.43
N LEU A 121 11.83 -7.15 -6.21
CA LEU A 121 10.42 -7.38 -5.92
C LEU A 121 9.81 -6.15 -5.26
N THR A 122 8.65 -5.70 -5.75
CA THR A 122 7.89 -4.64 -5.09
C THR A 122 6.91 -5.24 -4.08
N LEU A 123 7.03 -4.84 -2.81
CA LEU A 123 6.04 -5.08 -1.77
C LEU A 123 5.19 -3.82 -1.58
N GLN A 124 3.92 -3.91 -1.97
CA GLN A 124 2.94 -2.86 -1.73
C GLN A 124 2.04 -3.23 -0.56
N LEU A 125 1.87 -2.33 0.40
CA LEU A 125 0.94 -2.48 1.51
C LEU A 125 -0.25 -1.54 1.36
N SER A 126 -1.43 -2.01 1.73
CA SER A 126 -2.55 -1.13 2.03
C SER A 126 -3.45 -1.74 3.09
N ALA A 127 -4.13 -0.89 3.83
CA ALA A 127 -5.14 -1.30 4.79
C ALA A 127 -6.30 -0.31 4.74
N ALA A 128 -7.52 -0.82 4.71
CA ALA A 128 -8.73 -0.02 4.62
C ALA A 128 -9.90 -0.72 5.30
N PHE A 129 -10.89 0.06 5.72
CA PHE A 129 -12.14 -0.51 6.19
C PHE A 129 -12.99 -0.95 4.99
N PRO A 130 -13.57 -2.17 5.00
CA PRO A 130 -14.36 -2.67 3.88
C PRO A 130 -15.56 -1.79 3.52
N ASN A 131 -16.10 -1.06 4.50
CA ASN A 131 -17.36 -0.34 4.38
C ASN A 131 -17.18 1.18 4.24
N ASP A 132 -15.96 1.70 4.12
CA ASP A 132 -15.71 3.15 4.03
C ASP A 132 -16.50 3.82 2.89
N THR A 133 -16.77 3.10 1.81
CA THR A 133 -17.57 3.56 0.65
C THR A 133 -19.08 3.47 0.85
N SER A 134 -19.53 2.76 1.89
CA SER A 134 -20.95 2.49 2.18
C SER A 134 -21.51 3.37 3.30
N HIS A 135 -20.68 4.20 3.91
CA HIS A 135 -21.08 5.17 4.93
C HIS A 135 -21.26 6.56 4.31
N CYS A 136 -21.66 7.57 5.10
CA CYS A 136 -21.94 8.97 4.70
C CYS A 136 -20.73 9.72 4.10
N PHE A 137 -19.67 8.98 3.83
CA PHE A 137 -18.39 9.31 3.30
C PHE A 137 -18.46 9.38 1.77
N GLY A 138 -18.99 10.49 1.22
CA GLY A 138 -18.84 10.77 -0.21
C GLY A 138 -17.38 10.62 -0.68
N PRO A 139 -17.14 10.21 -1.94
CA PRO A 139 -15.79 9.96 -2.45
C PRO A 139 -14.89 11.21 -2.33
N LEU A 140 -13.66 11.02 -1.87
CA LEU A 140 -12.62 12.05 -1.73
C LEU A 140 -12.02 12.48 -3.08
N ILE A 141 -12.86 12.82 -4.06
CA ILE A 141 -12.42 13.39 -5.33
C ILE A 141 -13.00 14.80 -5.43
N GLY A 142 -12.12 15.80 -5.42
CA GLY A 142 -12.44 17.18 -5.75
C GLY A 142 -12.76 17.32 -7.24
N GLY A 143 -13.86 16.71 -7.68
CA GLY A 143 -14.38 16.78 -9.02
C GLY A 143 -15.89 16.72 -8.97
N GLN A 144 -16.55 17.81 -9.35
CA GLN A 144 -17.97 17.82 -9.66
C GLN A 144 -18.30 16.67 -10.62
N SER A 145 -19.18 15.77 -10.19
CA SER A 145 -20.15 15.09 -11.05
C SER A 145 -21.28 14.62 -10.12
N SER A 146 -22.39 15.33 -10.14
CA SER A 146 -23.56 15.06 -10.99
C SER A 146 -24.32 13.80 -10.53
N TRP A 147 -25.31 14.06 -9.68
CA TRP A 147 -26.59 13.34 -9.50
C TRP A 147 -26.58 11.80 -9.52
N ALA A 148 -26.16 11.22 -8.38
CA ALA A 148 -26.95 10.17 -7.76
C ALA A 148 -27.19 10.60 -6.32
N GLU A 149 -28.44 10.92 -5.95
CA GLU A 149 -28.79 11.21 -4.57
C GLU A 149 -28.42 10.00 -3.70
N PRO A 150 -27.49 10.13 -2.73
CA PRO A 150 -27.33 9.11 -1.71
C PRO A 150 -28.60 9.17 -0.85
N THR A 151 -29.44 8.15 -0.93
CA THR A 151 -30.73 8.08 -0.24
C THR A 151 -30.61 7.95 1.28
N PHE A 152 -29.45 8.21 1.89
CA PHE A 152 -29.25 7.99 3.32
C PHE A 152 -28.63 9.20 4.02
N HIS A 153 -29.48 9.83 4.85
CA HIS A 153 -29.22 10.84 5.89
C HIS A 153 -28.95 12.29 5.46
N LYS A 154 -29.94 12.93 4.80
CA LYS A 154 -30.06 14.40 4.71
C LYS A 154 -30.23 15.12 6.08
N ALA A 155 -30.43 14.40 7.19
CA ALA A 155 -30.88 14.97 8.46
C ALA A 155 -29.80 15.37 9.49
N TYR A 156 -28.50 15.09 9.29
CA TYR A 156 -27.50 15.21 10.37
C TYR A 156 -26.34 16.20 10.13
N PHE A 157 -26.30 16.88 8.98
CA PHE A 157 -25.16 17.70 8.54
C PHE A 157 -25.15 19.17 9.01
N THR A 158 -25.64 19.48 10.22
CA THR A 158 -25.69 20.86 10.72
C THR A 158 -24.64 21.21 11.79
N GLN A 159 -23.61 20.39 12.01
CA GLN A 159 -22.54 20.71 12.98
C GLN A 159 -21.14 20.35 12.48
N GLU A 160 -20.24 21.34 12.42
CA GLU A 160 -18.82 21.22 12.04
C GLU A 160 -18.07 20.14 12.84
N ARG A 161 -18.39 19.97 14.13
CA ARG A 161 -17.77 18.92 14.98
C ARG A 161 -18.06 17.49 14.50
N ARG A 162 -19.18 17.26 13.80
CA ARG A 162 -19.55 15.93 13.27
C ARG A 162 -18.75 15.57 12.01
N TYR A 163 -18.18 16.56 11.33
CA TYR A 163 -17.30 16.34 10.18
C TYR A 163 -15.92 15.81 10.62
N VAL A 164 -15.34 16.37 11.69
CA VAL A 164 -14.03 15.98 12.22
C VAL A 164 -14.01 14.52 12.67
N GLY A 165 -14.99 14.08 13.46
CA GLY A 165 -15.05 12.70 13.94
C GLY A 165 -15.20 11.68 12.79
N SER A 166 -15.97 12.05 11.75
CA SER A 166 -16.11 11.26 10.55
C SER A 166 -14.80 11.18 9.74
N GLN A 167 -14.05 12.27 9.63
CA GLN A 167 -12.71 12.28 9.02
C GLN A 167 -11.73 11.43 9.81
N ARG A 168 -11.73 11.54 11.15
CA ARG A 168 -10.90 10.72 12.04
C ARG A 168 -11.26 9.25 11.95
N ARG A 169 -12.54 8.89 11.82
CA ARG A 169 -12.98 7.50 11.58
C ARG A 169 -12.40 6.95 10.28
N ARG A 170 -12.58 7.71 9.18
CA ARG A 170 -12.15 7.30 7.85
C ARG A 170 -10.62 7.18 7.75
N LEU A 171 -9.89 8.15 8.31
CA LEU A 171 -8.43 8.10 8.34
C LEU A 171 -7.92 7.04 9.31
N GLY A 172 -8.59 6.87 10.45
CA GLY A 172 -8.25 6.06 11.62
C GLY A 172 -6.91 6.44 12.29
N ASN A 173 -6.58 5.75 13.38
CA ASN A 173 -5.32 5.91 14.15
C ASN A 173 -4.06 5.40 13.44
N LEU A 174 -2.87 5.60 14.00
CA LEU A 174 -1.64 4.92 13.55
C LEU A 174 -1.87 3.41 13.35
N LEU A 175 -1.63 2.80 12.17
CA LEU A 175 -1.47 1.35 12.13
C LEU A 175 -0.09 1.00 12.66
N ASP A 176 -0.08 0.19 13.71
CA ASP A 176 1.17 -0.28 14.29
C ASP A 176 1.56 -1.65 13.71
N PHE A 177 2.86 -1.94 13.77
CA PHE A 177 3.43 -3.22 13.35
C PHE A 177 4.20 -3.84 14.50
N ASP A 178 3.46 -4.45 15.42
CA ASP A 178 4.01 -5.24 16.50
C ASP A 178 4.54 -6.59 15.99
N VAL A 179 5.83 -6.83 16.21
CA VAL A 179 6.50 -8.11 15.93
C VAL A 179 6.39 -9.10 17.10
N GLY A 180 5.79 -8.68 18.22
CA GLY A 180 5.65 -9.41 19.47
C GLY A 180 7.00 -9.72 20.12
N ASN A 181 7.00 -10.71 21.02
CA ASN A 181 8.21 -11.21 21.67
C ASN A 181 9.05 -12.14 20.77
N ARG A 182 9.02 -11.94 19.45
CA ARG A 182 9.81 -12.75 18.53
C ARG A 182 11.29 -12.45 18.76
N ALA A 183 12.06 -13.50 19.09
CA ALA A 183 13.51 -13.41 19.21
C ALA A 183 14.19 -13.08 17.87
N ILE A 184 13.56 -13.45 16.74
CA ILE A 184 14.07 -13.26 15.40
C ILE A 184 12.98 -12.58 14.55
N ILE A 185 13.31 -11.40 14.04
CA ILE A 185 12.50 -10.67 13.06
C ILE A 185 12.86 -11.21 11.66
N PRO A 186 11.89 -11.44 10.77
CA PRO A 186 12.18 -11.96 9.42
C PRO A 186 13.02 -10.95 8.65
N GLU A 187 14.20 -11.37 8.21
CA GLU A 187 15.09 -10.56 7.39
C GLU A 187 14.97 -11.00 5.94
N ILE A 188 14.52 -10.10 5.07
CA ILE A 188 14.46 -10.35 3.64
C ILE A 188 15.78 -9.91 3.02
N ARG A 189 16.52 -10.91 2.52
CA ARG A 189 17.85 -10.71 1.93
C ARG A 189 17.82 -10.25 0.48
N GLU A 190 16.63 -10.30 -0.12
CA GLU A 190 16.42 -9.90 -1.50
C GLU A 190 16.18 -8.40 -1.62
N THR A 191 16.62 -7.87 -2.76
CA THR A 191 16.34 -6.50 -3.13
C THR A 191 14.83 -6.27 -3.22
N MET A 192 14.34 -5.25 -2.51
CA MET A 192 12.94 -4.89 -2.52
C MET A 192 12.69 -3.41 -2.77
N ASN A 193 11.56 -3.14 -3.42
CA ASN A 193 10.91 -1.84 -3.39
C ASN A 193 9.73 -1.91 -2.43
N PHE A 194 9.50 -0.84 -1.65
CA PHE A 194 8.42 -0.78 -0.68
C PHE A 194 7.45 0.36 -1.01
N VAL A 195 6.16 0.06 -1.08
CA VAL A 195 5.14 1.03 -1.53
C VAL A 195 3.95 1.08 -0.57
N ILE A 196 3.61 2.27 -0.12
CA ILE A 196 2.36 2.61 0.54
C ILE A 196 1.84 3.89 -0.11
N ASN A 197 0.66 3.80 -0.72
CA ASN A 197 0.09 4.90 -1.51
C ASN A 197 -1.02 5.63 -0.76
N ARG A 198 -1.25 6.90 -1.08
CA ARG A 198 -2.25 7.73 -0.38
C ARG A 198 -3.70 7.25 -0.58
N ARG A 199 -3.98 6.59 -1.71
CA ARG A 199 -5.35 6.26 -2.15
C ARG A 199 -6.02 5.24 -1.21
N PHE A 200 -6.72 5.77 -0.19
CA PHE A 200 -7.57 5.08 0.78
C PHE A 200 -6.82 4.07 1.67
N GLN A 201 -5.64 4.47 2.18
CA GLN A 201 -4.79 3.57 2.95
C GLN A 201 -4.44 4.20 4.30
N ARG A 202 -4.62 3.42 5.35
CA ARG A 202 -4.23 3.78 6.71
C ARG A 202 -2.72 4.01 6.73
N SER A 203 -2.29 5.08 7.41
CA SER A 203 -0.87 5.40 7.55
C SER A 203 -0.24 4.53 8.65
N LEU A 204 1.06 4.31 8.54
CA LEU A 204 1.81 3.54 9.52
C LEU A 204 2.32 4.45 10.63
N SER A 205 2.42 3.90 11.85
CA SER A 205 3.12 4.53 12.97
C SER A 205 4.62 4.61 12.69
N SER A 206 5.33 5.46 13.44
CA SER A 206 6.80 5.49 13.44
C SER A 206 7.39 4.13 13.83
N GLY A 207 6.87 3.52 14.90
CA GLY A 207 7.25 2.18 15.35
C GLY A 207 7.05 1.12 14.27
N ALA A 208 5.94 1.21 13.53
CA ALA A 208 5.64 0.27 12.47
C ALA A 208 6.65 0.36 11.32
N LEU A 209 6.95 1.57 10.85
CA LEU A 209 7.94 1.79 9.80
C LEU A 209 9.33 1.32 10.24
N MET A 210 9.70 1.57 11.49
CA MET A 210 10.96 1.07 12.05
C MET A 210 11.04 -0.46 11.97
N ASN A 211 9.98 -1.16 12.39
CA ASN A 211 9.93 -2.62 12.34
C ASN A 211 9.90 -3.16 10.90
N VAL A 212 9.19 -2.50 9.98
CA VAL A 212 9.19 -2.86 8.56
C VAL A 212 10.59 -2.71 7.95
N LEU A 213 11.27 -1.59 8.18
CA LEU A 213 12.61 -1.35 7.64
C LEU A 213 13.65 -2.34 8.20
N ARG A 214 13.49 -2.79 9.45
CA ARG A 214 14.31 -3.87 10.01
C ARG A 214 14.14 -5.20 9.27
N CYS A 215 12.98 -5.44 8.67
CA CYS A 215 12.74 -6.64 7.86
C CYS A 215 13.29 -6.52 6.42
N LEU A 216 13.63 -5.30 5.99
CA LEU A 216 13.99 -4.97 4.61
C LEU A 216 15.38 -4.29 4.53
N PRO A 217 16.47 -4.93 4.97
CA PRO A 217 17.80 -4.30 4.99
C PRO A 217 18.36 -3.98 3.59
N TYR A 218 17.87 -4.66 2.55
CA TYR A 218 18.27 -4.45 1.15
C TYR A 218 17.23 -3.66 0.34
N LEU A 219 16.50 -2.76 1.02
CA LEU A 219 15.55 -1.87 0.37
C LEU A 219 16.25 -0.96 -0.64
N GLU A 220 15.76 -0.96 -1.88
CA GLU A 220 16.27 -0.13 -2.98
C GLU A 220 15.47 1.16 -3.15
N GLU A 221 14.14 1.06 -3.12
CA GLU A 221 13.25 2.20 -3.30
C GLU A 221 12.10 2.15 -2.30
N ILE A 222 11.67 3.32 -1.86
CA ILE A 222 10.49 3.46 -1.01
C ILE A 222 9.59 4.60 -1.45
N VAL A 223 8.31 4.27 -1.58
CA VAL A 223 7.22 5.24 -1.79
C VAL A 223 6.33 5.16 -0.58
N TYR A 224 6.28 6.22 0.21
CA TYR A 224 5.44 6.31 1.41
C TYR A 224 4.61 7.58 1.37
N GLU A 225 3.36 7.48 0.93
CA GLU A 225 2.45 8.62 0.79
C GLU A 225 1.37 8.60 1.88
N PRO A 226 1.65 9.06 3.11
CA PRO A 226 0.63 9.10 4.15
C PRO A 226 -0.47 10.11 3.80
N SER A 227 -1.65 9.88 4.38
CA SER A 227 -2.72 10.88 4.36
C SER A 227 -2.31 12.09 5.21
N ARG A 228 -2.90 13.27 4.97
CA ARG A 228 -2.77 14.39 5.91
C ARG A 228 -3.61 14.11 7.15
N GLY A 229 -3.13 14.56 8.31
CA GLY A 229 -3.89 14.46 9.54
C GLY A 229 -5.16 15.31 9.50
N VAL A 230 -6.14 14.96 10.34
CA VAL A 230 -7.37 15.76 10.51
C VAL A 230 -7.09 17.07 11.24
N ASP A 231 -6.13 17.04 12.17
CA ASP A 231 -5.69 18.17 12.98
C ASP A 231 -4.17 18.15 13.16
N PHE A 232 -3.66 19.16 13.88
CA PHE A 232 -2.23 19.34 14.10
C PHE A 232 -1.57 18.14 14.80
N ALA A 233 -2.23 17.53 15.79
CA ALA A 233 -1.67 16.40 16.52
C ALA A 233 -1.60 15.14 15.63
N ASP A 234 -2.66 14.88 14.85
CA ASP A 234 -2.69 13.78 13.88
C ASP A 234 -1.66 14.00 12.75
N ASP A 235 -1.47 15.24 12.27
CA ASP A 235 -0.45 15.52 11.25
C ASP A 235 0.97 15.38 11.80
N ILE A 236 1.24 15.83 13.03
CA ILE A 236 2.52 15.59 13.71
C ILE A 236 2.83 14.09 13.79
N ALA A 237 1.85 13.25 14.16
CA ALA A 237 2.07 11.81 14.26
C ALA A 237 2.45 11.20 12.90
N ARG A 238 1.85 11.68 11.80
CA ARG A 238 2.14 11.24 10.43
C ARG A 238 3.49 11.77 9.93
N ILE A 239 3.85 13.00 10.29
CA ILE A 239 5.16 13.59 10.01
C ILE A 239 6.25 12.84 10.77
N SER A 240 6.01 12.49 12.04
CA SER A 240 6.95 11.68 12.84
C SER A 240 7.27 10.35 12.14
N ALA A 241 6.27 9.68 11.57
CA ALA A 241 6.48 8.47 10.78
C ALA A 241 7.38 8.70 9.55
N ILE A 242 7.21 9.82 8.82
CA ILE A 242 8.08 10.21 7.70
C ILE A 242 9.52 10.47 8.18
N ILE A 243 9.68 11.16 9.31
CA ILE A 243 11.00 11.45 9.90
C ILE A 243 11.69 10.14 10.30
N THR A 244 10.99 9.23 10.96
CA THR A 244 11.53 7.90 11.31
C THR A 244 12.00 7.16 10.08
N LEU A 245 11.20 7.17 9.01
CA LEU A 245 11.58 6.56 7.75
C LEU A 245 12.89 7.16 7.23
N PHE A 246 13.00 8.49 7.15
CA PHE A 246 14.22 9.17 6.69
C PHE A 246 15.47 8.81 7.50
N ILE A 247 15.34 8.76 8.83
CA ILE A 247 16.44 8.40 9.74
C ILE A 247 16.87 6.94 9.58
N MET A 248 15.90 6.05 9.34
CA MET A 248 16.10 4.60 9.33
C MET A 248 16.36 4.02 7.92
N LEU A 249 16.37 4.85 6.87
CA LEU A 249 16.59 4.36 5.51
C LEU A 249 17.91 3.59 5.43
N PRO A 250 17.91 2.36 4.89
CA PRO A 250 19.14 1.64 4.61
C PRO A 250 20.04 2.46 3.69
N ARG A 251 21.36 2.44 3.93
CA ARG A 251 22.34 3.19 3.10
C ARG A 251 22.27 2.86 1.61
N ARG A 252 21.72 1.69 1.25
CA ARG A 252 21.56 1.20 -0.11
C ARG A 252 20.30 1.72 -0.81
N CYS A 253 19.40 2.37 -0.06
CA CYS A 253 18.16 2.93 -0.60
C CYS A 253 18.50 4.08 -1.56
N LYS A 254 18.20 3.87 -2.84
CA LYS A 254 18.51 4.78 -3.95
C LYS A 254 17.50 5.93 -4.04
N SER A 255 16.25 5.66 -3.69
CA SER A 255 15.13 6.59 -3.88
C SER A 255 14.13 6.55 -2.73
N PHE A 256 13.63 7.73 -2.35
CA PHE A 256 12.54 7.89 -1.40
C PHE A 256 11.56 8.93 -1.91
N ASN A 257 10.25 8.60 -1.95
CA ASN A 257 9.19 9.54 -2.30
C ASN A 257 8.12 9.55 -1.20
N SER A 258 7.89 10.72 -0.58
CA SER A 258 6.89 10.88 0.48
C SER A 258 5.51 11.36 -0.02
N GLY A 259 5.37 11.65 -1.30
CA GLY A 259 4.15 12.23 -1.91
C GLY A 259 3.76 13.62 -1.36
N ARG A 260 4.54 14.21 -0.46
CA ARG A 260 4.40 15.61 -0.01
C ARG A 260 5.31 16.47 -0.88
N LYS A 261 4.74 17.39 -1.67
CA LYS A 261 5.53 18.38 -2.41
C LYS A 261 6.14 19.39 -1.41
N PRO A 262 7.36 19.88 -1.64
CA PRO A 262 7.84 21.10 -1.00
C PRO A 262 6.85 22.23 -1.28
N ILE A 263 6.48 23.01 -0.25
CA ILE A 263 5.78 24.27 -0.50
C ILE A 263 6.81 25.16 -1.20
N SER A 264 6.57 25.48 -2.46
CA SER A 264 7.35 26.49 -3.18
C SER A 264 7.13 27.82 -2.46
N THR A 265 8.14 28.28 -1.74
CA THR A 265 8.23 29.71 -1.39
C THR A 265 8.23 30.45 -2.70
N GLY A 266 7.17 31.24 -2.93
CA GLY A 266 6.79 31.70 -4.25
C GLY A 266 7.93 32.38 -5.00
N THR A 267 8.26 31.84 -6.16
CA THR A 267 8.50 32.63 -7.36
C THR A 267 7.95 31.87 -8.55
N ARG A 268 7.15 32.59 -9.33
CA ARG A 268 6.35 32.13 -10.45
C ARG A 268 7.30 31.78 -11.61
N SER A 269 7.41 30.51 -11.98
CA SER A 269 7.69 30.13 -13.37
C SER A 269 7.28 28.68 -13.64
N SER A 270 6.60 28.50 -14.76
CA SER A 270 6.12 27.23 -15.28
C SER A 270 7.26 26.39 -15.85
N ALA A 271 7.37 25.12 -15.44
CA ALA A 271 7.78 24.01 -16.31
C ALA A 271 7.62 22.68 -15.56
N ASN A 272 7.27 21.65 -16.33
CA ASN A 272 7.23 20.25 -15.90
C ASN A 272 8.60 19.80 -15.35
N GLU A 273 8.69 19.58 -14.03
CA GLU A 273 9.82 18.88 -13.43
C GLU A 273 9.32 17.68 -12.62
N THR A 274 9.49 16.48 -13.18
CA THR A 274 9.77 15.29 -12.38
C THR A 274 11.08 15.53 -11.63
N GLN A 275 10.98 16.02 -10.39
CA GLN A 275 12.14 16.32 -9.56
C GLN A 275 12.83 15.02 -9.13
N ASN A 276 14.02 14.81 -9.69
CA ASN A 276 14.92 13.72 -9.40
C ASN A 276 15.58 13.97 -8.03
N LEU A 277 15.14 13.24 -7.00
CA LEU A 277 15.59 13.42 -5.60
C LEU A 277 17.05 13.01 -5.36
N SER A 278 17.76 12.51 -6.37
CA SER A 278 19.21 12.28 -6.34
C SER A 278 20.03 13.54 -6.03
N ARG A 279 19.50 14.74 -6.28
CA ARG A 279 20.19 16.01 -5.93
C ARG A 279 20.14 16.39 -4.45
N TRP A 280 19.23 15.81 -3.66
CA TRP A 280 19.10 16.09 -2.23
C TRP A 280 19.73 15.01 -1.34
N TRP A 281 20.41 14.05 -1.97
CA TRP A 281 21.17 12.98 -1.30
C TRP A 281 22.49 13.52 -0.74
N ARG A 282 22.41 14.47 0.20
CA ARG A 282 23.49 14.76 1.14
C ARG A 282 22.88 14.88 2.54
N PRO A 283 23.43 14.18 3.55
CA PRO A 283 22.90 14.23 4.90
C PRO A 283 23.26 15.58 5.51
N ASN A 284 22.43 16.60 5.30
CA ASN A 284 22.51 17.85 6.05
C ASN A 284 21.09 18.31 6.38
N THR A 285 20.81 18.34 7.69
CA THR A 285 19.86 19.12 8.52
C THR A 285 18.69 19.92 7.93
N GLY A 286 18.69 20.32 6.65
CA GLY A 286 17.65 21.15 6.03
C GLY A 286 16.29 20.45 5.82
N ILE A 287 16.26 19.14 5.54
CA ILE A 287 15.00 18.40 5.33
C ILE A 287 14.23 18.22 6.65
N LEU A 288 14.95 18.03 7.77
CA LEU A 288 14.36 17.93 9.11
C LEU A 288 13.74 19.26 9.55
N LEU A 289 14.39 20.40 9.25
CA LEU A 289 13.83 21.73 9.54
C LEU A 289 12.56 22.01 8.71
N TRP A 290 12.50 21.54 7.46
CA TRP A 290 11.33 21.72 6.59
C TRP A 290 10.11 20.88 7.05
N LEU A 291 10.31 19.63 7.46
CA LEU A 291 9.25 18.76 7.97
C LEU A 291 8.67 19.22 9.32
N LEU A 292 9.44 19.99 10.10
CA LEU A 292 9.01 20.48 11.43
C LEU A 292 8.36 21.88 11.39
N THR A 293 8.40 22.57 10.25
CA THR A 293 7.93 23.96 10.12
C THR A 293 6.57 24.11 9.44
N HIS A 294 5.97 23.02 8.92
CA HIS A 294 4.74 23.02 8.12
C HIS A 294 3.95 21.71 8.28
#